data_AF-A0A7V3WMV5-F1
#
_entry.id   AF-A0A7V3WMV5-F1
#
_cell.length_a   1.000
_cell.length_b   1.000
_cell.length_c   1.000
_cell.angle_alpha   90.00
_cell.angle_beta   90.00
_cell.angle_gamma   90.00
#
_symmetry.space_group_name_H-M   'P 1'
#
loop_
_entity.id
_entity.type
_entity.pdbx_description
1 polymer ?
#
loop_
_entity_poly.entity_id
_entity_poly.type
_entity_poly.pdbx_seq_one_letter_code
_entity_poly.pdbx_strand_id
1 'polypeptide(L)'
;MSQTTQARRAIRPPCIFVAVLFALNLWAVAGASSPGLEAGFRQVPMADRPWAYWWWLNGNVDKPAIRRDLEAMKAVGLGGLLLFDARGYHDDPSHVVPPPPKMEFMSTEWRRLVRFALQQADRLGLQVSINLSSCAGALKGPWPVGDDAPKQLLWQGTELTGPQRLRLELRRPEATESSGAPARPPSPPPGERAGVSGHLPRDVALLAVRHGGAP
;
A
#
# COMPACT_ATOMS: atom_id res chain seq x y z
N MET A 1 -16.28 14.16 -92.90
CA MET A 1 -16.94 14.49 -91.61
C MET A 1 -17.08 13.19 -90.84
N SER A 2 -16.51 12.93 -89.66
CA SER A 2 -15.81 13.78 -88.69
C SER A 2 -14.94 12.85 -87.83
N GLN A 3 -13.70 13.24 -87.54
CA GLN A 3 -12.88 12.55 -86.55
C GLN A 3 -13.31 13.02 -85.15
N THR A 4 -13.77 12.09 -84.31
CA THR A 4 -14.08 12.36 -82.90
C THR A 4 -12.82 12.15 -82.07
N THR A 5 -12.14 13.24 -81.71
CA THR A 5 -10.96 13.25 -80.85
C THR A 5 -11.35 12.88 -79.42
N GLN A 6 -11.02 11.66 -78.99
CA GLN A 6 -11.19 11.21 -77.61
C GLN A 6 -10.12 11.87 -76.73
N ALA A 7 -10.52 12.90 -75.98
CA ALA A 7 -9.65 13.57 -75.01
C ALA A 7 -9.27 12.58 -73.89
N ARG A 8 -8.05 12.02 -73.97
CA ARG A 8 -7.44 11.28 -72.87
C ARG A 8 -7.25 12.25 -71.70
N ARG A 9 -8.13 12.17 -70.68
CA ARG A 9 -7.91 12.84 -69.39
C ARG A 9 -6.65 12.24 -68.77
N ALA A 10 -5.50 12.83 -69.04
CA ALA A 10 -4.24 12.46 -68.41
C ALA A 10 -4.38 12.70 -66.91
N ILE A 11 -4.34 11.61 -66.14
CA ILE A 11 -4.32 11.65 -64.68
C ILE A 11 -3.07 12.45 -64.29
N ARG A 12 -3.27 13.58 -63.60
CA ARG A 12 -2.16 14.48 -63.25
C ARG A 12 -1.22 13.77 -62.26
N PRO A 13 0.11 13.90 -62.41
CA PRO A 13 1.10 13.25 -61.54
C PRO A 13 0.88 13.42 -60.02
N PRO A 14 0.39 14.57 -59.49
CA PRO A 14 0.09 14.70 -58.05
C PRO A 14 -1.05 13.78 -57.57
N CYS A 15 -2.03 13.43 -58.41
CA CYS A 15 -3.11 12.53 -58.02
C CYS A 15 -2.63 11.08 -57.87
N ILE A 16 -1.66 10.66 -58.69
CA ILE A 16 -1.02 9.34 -58.57
C ILE A 16 -0.15 9.31 -57.33
N PHE A 17 0.62 10.37 -57.06
CA PHE A 17 1.48 10.46 -55.89
C PHE A 17 0.69 10.43 -54.58
N VAL A 18 -0.43 11.16 -54.50
CA VAL A 18 -1.33 11.14 -53.34
C VAL A 18 -1.99 9.77 -53.19
N ALA A 19 -2.47 9.16 -54.28
CA ALA A 19 -3.06 7.81 -54.22
C ALA A 19 -2.05 6.73 -53.80
N VAL A 20 -0.80 6.84 -54.25
CA VAL A 20 0.29 5.93 -53.86
C VAL A 20 0.66 6.14 -52.39
N LEU A 21 0.76 7.38 -51.90
CA LEU A 21 0.97 7.65 -50.48
C LEU A 21 -0.19 7.16 -49.61
N PHE A 22 -1.43 7.30 -50.07
CA PHE A 22 -2.61 6.77 -49.39
C PHE A 22 -2.59 5.24 -49.35
N ALA A 23 -2.26 4.59 -50.46
CA ALA A 23 -2.15 3.13 -50.55
C ALA A 23 -1.01 2.58 -49.68
N LEU A 24 0.13 3.28 -49.62
CA LEU A 24 1.27 2.94 -48.76
C LEU A 24 0.91 3.07 -47.27
N ASN A 25 0.17 4.12 -46.88
CA ASN A 25 -0.31 4.27 -45.51
C ASN A 25 -1.35 3.20 -45.13
N LEU A 26 -2.27 2.86 -46.04
CA LEU A 26 -3.25 1.80 -45.83
C LEU A 26 -2.60 0.42 -45.65
N TRP A 27 -1.51 0.15 -46.39
CA TRP A 27 -0.76 -1.11 -46.25
C TRP A 27 0.00 -1.19 -44.91
N ALA A 28 0.54 -0.06 -44.43
CA ALA A 28 1.22 0.01 -43.13
C ALA A 28 0.25 -0.21 -41.94
N VAL A 29 -0.99 0.27 -42.04
CA VAL A 29 -2.00 0.11 -40.97
C VAL A 29 -2.61 -1.30 -40.97
N ALA A 30 -2.80 -1.92 -42.13
CA ALA A 30 -3.36 -3.28 -42.24
C ALA A 30 -2.46 -4.37 -41.62
N GLY A 31 -1.16 -4.09 -41.44
CA GLY A 31 -0.20 -4.99 -40.78
C GLY A 31 -0.02 -4.75 -39.27
N ALA A 32 -0.71 -3.78 -38.67
CA ALA A 32 -0.53 -3.38 -37.27
C ALA A 32 -1.29 -4.26 -36.26
N SER A 33 -1.81 -5.42 -36.67
CA SER A 33 -2.28 -6.45 -35.74
C SER A 33 -1.05 -7.16 -35.17
N SER A 34 -0.57 -6.73 -34.00
CA SER A 34 0.52 -7.43 -33.31
C SER A 34 0.01 -8.82 -32.89
N PRO A 35 0.44 -9.93 -33.52
CA PRO A 35 -0.07 -11.25 -33.18
C PRO A 35 0.22 -11.60 -31.71
N GLY A 36 1.27 -10.99 -31.14
CA GLY A 36 1.61 -11.12 -29.72
C GLY A 36 0.60 -10.46 -28.77
N LEU A 37 -0.06 -9.37 -29.17
CA LEU A 37 -1.05 -8.70 -28.32
C LEU A 37 -2.34 -9.51 -28.23
N GLU A 38 -2.85 -10.01 -29.37
CA GLU A 38 -4.04 -10.86 -29.37
C GLU A 38 -3.79 -12.19 -28.63
N ALA A 39 -2.63 -12.81 -28.86
CA ALA A 39 -2.24 -14.03 -28.14
C ALA A 39 -2.12 -13.78 -26.62
N GLY A 40 -1.48 -12.68 -26.20
CA GLY A 40 -1.36 -12.30 -24.79
C GLY A 40 -2.70 -11.92 -24.15
N PHE A 41 -3.63 -11.33 -24.91
CA PHE A 41 -4.98 -11.03 -24.43
C PHE A 41 -5.80 -12.31 -24.22
N ARG A 42 -5.68 -13.29 -25.12
CA ARG A 42 -6.35 -14.60 -24.99
C ARG A 42 -5.71 -15.47 -23.91
N GLN A 43 -4.40 -15.36 -23.72
CA GLN A 43 -3.62 -16.14 -22.75
C GLN A 43 -2.75 -15.21 -21.91
N VAL A 44 -3.35 -14.63 -20.88
CA VAL A 44 -2.68 -13.67 -19.99
C VAL A 44 -1.49 -14.35 -19.28
N PRO A 45 -0.25 -13.84 -19.48
CA PRO A 45 0.95 -14.32 -18.78
C PRO A 45 0.81 -14.22 -17.26
N MET A 46 1.54 -15.04 -16.51
CA MET A 46 1.45 -15.07 -15.04
C MET A 46 1.78 -13.71 -14.39
N ALA A 47 2.70 -12.94 -14.96
CA ALA A 47 3.12 -11.63 -14.44
C ALA A 47 2.01 -10.57 -14.54
N ASP A 48 1.07 -10.74 -15.48
CA ASP A 48 -0.01 -9.78 -15.76
C ASP A 48 -1.34 -10.16 -15.08
N ARG A 49 -1.36 -11.29 -14.36
CA ARG A 49 -2.54 -11.77 -13.65
C ARG A 49 -2.75 -11.00 -12.34
N PRO A 50 -4.01 -10.78 -11.93
CA PRO A 50 -4.31 -10.08 -10.70
C PRO A 50 -3.80 -10.85 -9.48
N TRP A 51 -3.61 -10.11 -8.39
CA TRP A 51 -3.24 -10.65 -7.09
C TRP A 51 -4.39 -10.46 -6.10
N ALA A 52 -4.34 -11.21 -5.00
CA ALA A 52 -5.28 -11.07 -3.89
C ALA A 52 -4.58 -10.81 -2.56
N TYR A 53 -5.24 -10.07 -1.68
CA TYR A 53 -4.92 -10.09 -0.27
C TYR A 53 -5.31 -11.43 0.34
N TRP A 54 -4.38 -12.07 1.04
CA TRP A 54 -4.61 -13.34 1.73
C TRP A 54 -4.35 -13.16 3.22
N TRP A 55 -5.44 -13.04 3.97
CA TRP A 55 -5.41 -12.69 5.39
C TRP A 55 -5.50 -13.95 6.25
N TRP A 56 -4.46 -14.19 7.04
CA TRP A 56 -4.49 -15.12 8.16
C TRP A 56 -5.07 -14.39 9.35
N LEU A 57 -6.28 -14.77 9.75
CA LEU A 57 -7.00 -14.07 10.81
C LEU A 57 -6.55 -14.58 12.19
N ASN A 58 -5.91 -13.71 12.96
CA ASN A 58 -5.49 -14.00 14.34
C ASN A 58 -4.69 -15.31 14.48
N GLY A 59 -3.80 -15.61 13.54
CA GLY A 59 -3.03 -16.87 13.54
C GLY A 59 -3.85 -18.16 13.36
N ASN A 60 -5.12 -18.08 12.95
CA ASN A 60 -5.97 -19.24 12.69
C ASN A 60 -5.75 -19.77 11.27
N VAL A 61 -4.69 -20.55 11.09
CA VAL A 61 -4.33 -21.17 9.80
C VAL A 61 -3.59 -22.48 10.02
N ASP A 62 -3.71 -23.40 9.06
CA ASP A 62 -2.99 -24.68 9.04
C ASP A 62 -2.57 -25.08 7.61
N LYS A 63 -1.77 -26.15 7.50
CA LYS A 63 -1.27 -26.63 6.20
C LYS A 63 -2.39 -27.06 5.23
N PRO A 64 -3.43 -27.81 5.66
CA PRO A 64 -4.56 -28.12 4.78
C PRO A 64 -5.24 -26.88 4.20
N ALA A 65 -5.54 -25.87 5.03
CA ALA A 65 -6.14 -24.62 4.59
C ALA A 65 -5.23 -23.89 3.59
N ILE A 66 -3.93 -23.76 3.90
CA ILE A 66 -2.94 -23.14 3.01
C ILE A 66 -2.93 -23.80 1.63
N ARG A 67 -2.89 -25.13 1.58
CA ARG A 67 -2.86 -25.86 0.30
C ARG A 67 -4.13 -25.58 -0.50
N ARG A 68 -5.30 -25.75 0.15
CA ARG A 68 -6.60 -25.57 -0.48
C ARG A 68 -6.76 -24.16 -1.04
N ASP A 69 -6.39 -23.15 -0.27
CA ASP A 69 -6.51 -21.75 -0.66
C ASP A 69 -5.63 -21.45 -1.87
N LEU A 70 -4.36 -21.86 -1.86
CA LEU A 70 -3.43 -21.61 -2.97
C LEU A 70 -3.81 -22.37 -4.25
N GLU A 71 -4.30 -23.61 -4.12
CA GLU A 71 -4.81 -24.39 -5.25
C GLU A 71 -6.06 -23.73 -5.86
N ALA A 72 -6.97 -23.24 -5.03
CA ALA A 72 -8.15 -22.49 -5.49
C ALA A 72 -7.75 -21.18 -6.18
N MET A 73 -6.81 -20.42 -5.61
CA MET A 73 -6.27 -19.19 -6.20
C MET A 73 -5.63 -19.44 -7.57
N LYS A 74 -4.87 -20.54 -7.72
CA LYS A 74 -4.32 -20.94 -9.01
C LYS A 74 -5.42 -21.32 -10.00
N ALA A 75 -6.42 -22.08 -9.56
CA ALA A 75 -7.51 -22.55 -10.41
C ALA A 75 -8.36 -21.39 -10.99
N VAL A 76 -8.59 -20.34 -10.21
CA VAL A 76 -9.30 -19.13 -10.68
C VAL A 76 -8.42 -18.17 -11.47
N GLY A 77 -7.12 -18.47 -11.62
CA GLY A 77 -6.21 -17.71 -12.48
C GLY A 77 -5.51 -16.52 -11.83
N LEU A 78 -5.30 -16.51 -10.51
CA LEU A 78 -4.45 -15.50 -9.86
C LEU A 78 -2.98 -15.68 -10.24
N GLY A 79 -2.26 -14.56 -10.28
CA GLY A 79 -0.80 -14.49 -10.50
C GLY A 79 0.01 -14.53 -9.21
N GLY A 80 -0.58 -14.04 -8.12
CA GLY A 80 0.08 -13.97 -6.83
C GLY A 80 -0.82 -13.51 -5.70
N LEU A 81 -0.21 -13.31 -4.54
CA LEU A 81 -0.89 -12.98 -3.30
C LEU A 81 -0.03 -12.11 -2.38
N LEU A 82 -0.71 -11.33 -1.54
CA LEU A 82 -0.10 -10.61 -0.45
C LEU A 82 -0.53 -11.25 0.87
N LEU A 83 0.42 -11.89 1.56
CA LEU A 83 0.19 -12.54 2.85
C LEU A 83 0.17 -11.50 3.97
N PHE A 84 -0.90 -11.50 4.75
CA PHE A 84 -1.08 -10.69 5.96
C PHE A 84 -1.42 -11.60 7.14
N ASP A 85 -0.68 -11.50 8.24
CA ASP A 85 -1.16 -12.00 9.54
C ASP A 85 -1.89 -10.85 10.23
N ALA A 86 -3.22 -10.83 10.11
CA ALA A 86 -4.05 -9.74 10.60
C ALA A 86 -4.43 -9.99 12.07
N ARG A 87 -3.85 -9.17 12.96
CA ARG A 87 -4.10 -9.19 14.41
C ARG A 87 -4.62 -7.84 14.89
N GLY A 88 -5.26 -7.81 16.06
CA GLY A 88 -5.76 -6.59 16.71
C GLY A 88 -7.07 -6.03 16.14
N TYR A 89 -7.63 -6.59 15.06
CA TYR A 89 -8.97 -6.21 14.58
C TYR A 89 -10.08 -6.43 15.63
N HIS A 90 -9.80 -7.27 16.63
CA HIS A 90 -10.70 -7.62 17.72
C HIS A 90 -10.60 -6.72 18.95
N ASP A 91 -9.68 -5.75 18.95
CA ASP A 91 -9.59 -4.77 20.03
C ASP A 91 -10.84 -3.88 20.04
N ASP A 92 -11.46 -3.68 18.88
CA ASP A 92 -12.74 -2.98 18.75
C ASP A 92 -13.93 -3.95 18.98
N PRO A 93 -14.75 -3.74 20.03
CA PRO A 93 -15.89 -4.60 20.35
C PRO A 93 -17.03 -4.51 19.33
N SER A 94 -16.99 -3.57 18.38
CA SER A 94 -17.95 -3.48 17.27
C SER A 94 -17.65 -4.45 16.13
N HIS A 95 -16.46 -5.07 16.11
CA HIS A 95 -16.07 -6.04 15.10
C HIS A 95 -16.42 -7.48 15.50
N VAL A 96 -16.46 -8.36 14.48
CA VAL A 96 -16.57 -9.81 14.70
C VAL A 96 -15.34 -10.28 15.46
N VAL A 97 -15.56 -10.81 16.67
CA VAL A 97 -14.49 -11.37 17.51
C VAL A 97 -14.02 -12.69 16.89
N PRO A 98 -12.77 -12.77 16.38
CA PRO A 98 -12.20 -14.00 15.86
C PRO A 98 -11.91 -14.97 17.03
N PRO A 99 -11.74 -16.27 16.75
CA PRO A 99 -11.25 -17.21 17.76
C PRO A 99 -9.94 -16.73 18.39
N PRO A 100 -9.65 -17.16 19.64
CA PRO A 100 -8.36 -16.90 20.27
C PRO A 100 -7.19 -17.30 19.36
N PRO A 101 -6.05 -16.61 19.45
CA PRO A 101 -4.92 -16.90 18.59
C PRO A 101 -4.39 -18.32 18.85
N LYS A 102 -4.23 -19.10 17.77
CA LYS A 102 -3.64 -20.45 17.85
C LYS A 102 -2.11 -20.43 17.86
N MET A 103 -1.51 -19.33 17.41
CA MET A 103 -0.06 -19.15 17.38
C MET A 103 0.33 -17.68 17.52
N GLU A 104 1.48 -17.44 18.14
CA GLU A 104 2.08 -16.09 18.19
C GLU A 104 2.71 -15.70 16.86
N PHE A 105 2.65 -14.40 16.55
CA PHE A 105 3.27 -13.83 15.36
C PHE A 105 4.78 -14.04 15.44
N MET A 106 5.42 -14.41 14.32
CA MET A 106 6.85 -14.71 14.28
C MET A 106 7.31 -15.87 15.19
N SER A 107 6.40 -16.65 15.79
CA SER A 107 6.76 -17.89 16.49
C SER A 107 7.41 -18.91 15.55
N THR A 108 8.04 -19.94 16.12
CA THR A 108 8.61 -21.04 15.32
C THR A 108 7.55 -21.77 14.51
N GLU A 109 6.32 -21.87 15.02
CA GLU A 109 5.22 -22.47 14.27
C GLU A 109 4.75 -21.59 13.11
N TRP A 110 4.57 -20.30 13.37
CA TRP A 110 4.23 -19.32 12.34
C TRP A 110 5.24 -19.34 11.18
N ARG A 111 6.53 -19.30 11.50
CA ARG A 111 7.61 -19.35 10.48
C ARG A 111 7.58 -20.66 9.69
N ARG A 112 7.18 -21.78 10.30
CA ARG A 112 7.02 -23.07 9.62
C ARG A 112 5.85 -23.05 8.63
N LEU A 113 4.73 -22.44 9.01
CA LEU A 113 3.58 -22.30 8.11
C LEU A 113 3.85 -21.31 6.98
N VAL A 114 4.52 -20.19 7.23
CA VAL A 114 4.93 -19.26 6.16
C VAL A 114 5.87 -19.94 5.18
N ARG A 115 6.88 -20.68 5.67
CA ARG A 115 7.74 -21.49 4.81
C ARG A 115 6.93 -22.46 3.95
N PHE A 116 5.98 -23.16 4.56
CA PHE A 116 5.12 -24.10 3.84
C PHE A 116 4.27 -23.40 2.77
N ALA A 117 3.69 -22.24 3.08
CA ALA A 117 2.92 -21.44 2.13
C ALA A 117 3.77 -20.98 0.94
N LEU A 118 4.98 -20.48 1.18
CA LEU A 118 5.92 -20.09 0.12
C LEU A 118 6.30 -21.28 -0.76
N GLN A 119 6.55 -22.46 -0.18
CA GLN A 119 6.82 -23.68 -0.95
C GLN A 119 5.63 -24.11 -1.82
N GLN A 120 4.40 -23.98 -1.31
CA GLN A 120 3.20 -24.30 -2.09
C GLN A 120 2.95 -23.28 -3.22
N ALA A 121 3.18 -21.99 -2.94
CA ALA A 121 3.04 -20.94 -3.94
C ALA A 121 4.06 -21.12 -5.08
N ASP A 122 5.32 -21.40 -4.76
CA ASP A 122 6.39 -21.69 -5.73
C ASP A 122 6.02 -22.90 -6.61
N ARG A 123 5.55 -24.00 -6.01
CA ARG A 123 5.05 -25.18 -6.75
C ARG A 123 3.95 -24.84 -7.77
N LEU A 124 3.10 -23.86 -7.46
CA LEU A 124 1.97 -23.43 -8.30
C LEU A 124 2.35 -22.28 -9.26
N GLY A 125 3.57 -21.76 -9.16
CA GLY A 125 4.04 -20.57 -9.88
C GLY A 125 3.37 -19.27 -9.44
N LEU A 126 2.82 -19.22 -8.23
CA LEU A 126 2.22 -18.01 -7.64
C LEU A 126 3.31 -17.15 -7.01
N GLN A 127 3.29 -15.85 -7.28
CA GLN A 127 4.15 -14.90 -6.59
C GLN A 127 3.58 -14.53 -5.21
N VAL A 128 4.46 -14.27 -4.24
CA VAL A 128 4.06 -13.93 -2.87
C VAL A 128 4.81 -12.69 -2.41
N SER A 129 4.06 -11.73 -1.89
CA SER A 129 4.58 -10.65 -1.04
C SER A 129 4.07 -10.83 0.38
N ILE A 130 4.83 -10.35 1.38
CA ILE A 130 4.48 -10.49 2.80
C ILE A 130 4.44 -9.10 3.43
N ASN A 131 3.41 -8.82 4.21
CA ASN A 131 3.33 -7.57 4.95
C ASN A 131 4.44 -7.46 6.01
N LEU A 132 4.92 -6.23 6.24
CA LEU A 132 6.02 -5.96 7.17
C LEU A 132 5.61 -6.05 8.66
N SER A 133 4.32 -5.99 8.97
CA SER A 133 3.80 -6.05 10.33
C SER A 133 2.61 -7.00 10.45
N SER A 134 2.27 -7.36 11.69
CA SER A 134 1.07 -8.13 12.01
C SER A 134 -0.19 -7.26 12.19
N CYS A 135 -0.09 -5.97 11.88
CA CYS A 135 -1.18 -5.02 12.08
C CYS A 135 -1.68 -4.55 10.71
N ALA A 136 -2.97 -4.71 10.46
CA ALA A 136 -3.62 -4.20 9.26
C ALA A 136 -3.77 -2.66 9.35
N GLY A 137 -2.67 -1.93 9.08
CA GLY A 137 -2.67 -0.46 9.01
C GLY A 137 -1.70 0.26 9.94
N ALA A 138 -0.94 -0.44 10.78
CA ALA A 138 0.10 0.15 11.62
C ALA A 138 1.44 -0.58 11.47
N LEU A 139 2.54 0.17 11.32
CA LEU A 139 3.89 -0.38 11.38
C LEU A 139 4.28 -0.56 12.85
N LYS A 140 3.91 -1.70 13.43
CA LYS A 140 4.27 -2.09 14.81
C LYS A 140 4.91 -3.47 14.80
N GLY A 141 6.01 -3.61 15.54
CA GLY A 141 6.63 -4.90 15.83
C GLY A 141 6.37 -5.31 17.28
N PRO A 142 6.57 -6.59 17.64
CA PRO A 142 6.46 -7.08 19.02
C PRO A 142 7.59 -6.59 19.94
N TRP A 143 8.57 -5.84 19.44
CA TRP A 143 9.69 -5.29 20.21
C TRP A 143 9.46 -3.80 20.55
N PRO A 144 9.98 -3.33 21.71
CA PRO A 144 9.95 -1.91 22.04
C PRO A 144 10.83 -1.13 21.06
N VAL A 145 10.27 -0.12 20.40
CA VAL A 145 10.99 0.77 19.48
C VAL A 145 11.74 1.90 20.20
N GLY A 146 11.44 2.14 21.49
CA GLY A 146 12.18 3.07 22.32
C GLY A 146 12.23 4.48 21.75
N ASP A 147 13.44 5.07 21.75
CA ASP A 147 13.73 6.37 21.17
C ASP A 147 13.54 6.43 19.65
N ASP A 148 13.37 5.32 18.93
CA ASP A 148 13.11 5.28 17.48
C ASP A 148 11.62 5.30 17.13
N ALA A 149 10.73 5.36 18.13
CA ALA A 149 9.30 5.52 17.91
C ALA A 149 8.97 6.77 17.07
N PRO A 150 7.85 6.77 16.32
CA PRO A 150 7.28 8.00 15.78
C PRO A 150 7.12 9.06 16.87
N LYS A 151 7.56 10.29 16.59
CA LYS A 151 7.54 11.42 17.54
C LYS A 151 6.61 12.51 17.05
N GLN A 152 6.04 13.22 18.00
CA GLN A 152 5.25 14.42 17.76
C GLN A 152 5.97 15.62 18.38
N LEU A 153 6.00 16.75 17.67
CA LEU A 153 6.44 18.01 18.26
C LEU A 153 5.31 18.57 19.13
N LEU A 154 5.59 18.74 20.41
CA LEU A 154 4.70 19.43 21.35
C LEU A 154 5.28 20.82 21.62
N TRP A 155 4.42 21.83 21.76
CA TRP A 155 4.83 23.20 22.06
C TRP A 155 3.87 23.87 23.02
N GLN A 156 4.37 24.84 23.78
CA GLN A 156 3.59 25.74 24.60
C GLN A 156 4.19 27.14 24.49
N GLY A 157 3.33 28.15 24.37
CA GLY A 157 3.74 29.57 24.32
C GLY A 157 3.23 30.35 25.53
N THR A 158 3.92 31.44 25.85
CA THR A 158 3.46 32.46 26.79
C THR A 158 3.81 33.83 26.26
N GLU A 159 2.88 34.77 26.32
CA GLU A 159 3.10 36.16 25.90
C GLU A 159 3.65 36.98 27.06
N LEU A 160 4.64 37.84 26.75
CA LEU A 160 5.40 38.59 27.75
C LEU A 160 5.68 40.01 27.23
N THR A 161 5.48 41.01 28.08
CA THR A 161 5.81 42.42 27.78
C THR A 161 7.24 42.73 28.24
N GLY A 162 8.13 43.13 27.33
CA GLY A 162 9.51 43.51 27.67
C GLY A 162 9.69 45.02 27.94
N PRO A 163 10.89 45.44 28.38
CA PRO A 163 12.04 44.62 28.79
C PRO A 163 11.92 44.16 30.26
N GLN A 164 12.04 42.85 30.51
CA GLN A 164 12.06 42.30 31.87
C GLN A 164 12.98 41.08 31.97
N ARG A 165 13.63 40.91 33.13
CA ARG A 165 14.35 39.67 33.46
C ARG A 165 13.36 38.67 34.00
N LEU A 166 13.25 37.53 33.35
CA LEU A 166 12.27 36.49 33.69
C LEU A 166 12.94 35.26 34.29
N ARG A 167 12.31 34.70 35.31
CA ARG A 167 12.54 33.34 35.79
C ARG A 167 11.18 32.66 35.76
N LEU A 168 10.97 31.79 34.79
CA LEU A 168 9.71 31.08 34.58
C LEU A 168 10.00 29.58 34.64
N GLU A 169 9.14 28.85 35.33
CA GLU A 169 9.04 27.41 35.15
C GLU A 169 8.13 27.17 33.96
N LEU A 170 8.72 26.71 32.85
CA LEU A 170 7.94 26.33 31.68
C LEU A 170 7.20 25.04 32.02
N ARG A 171 5.86 25.09 31.93
CA ARG A 171 5.05 23.88 32.03
C ARG A 171 5.38 23.00 30.83
N ARG A 172 5.53 21.71 31.09
CA ARG A 172 5.73 20.73 30.02
C ARG A 172 4.40 20.63 29.25
N PRO A 173 4.42 20.71 27.91
CA PRO A 173 3.21 20.48 27.14
C PRO A 173 2.67 19.08 27.46
N GLU A 174 1.39 18.99 27.84
CA GLU A 174 0.71 17.72 27.92
C GLU A 174 0.38 17.24 26.50
N ALA A 175 0.58 15.95 26.22
CA ALA A 175 0.12 15.35 24.98
C ALA A 175 -1.42 15.36 25.00
N THR A 176 -2.03 16.40 24.46
CA THR A 176 -3.47 16.48 24.26
C THR A 176 -3.82 15.66 23.01
N GLU A 177 -4.87 14.84 23.07
CA GLU A 177 -5.32 13.91 22.03
C GLU A 177 -5.75 14.58 20.69
N SER A 178 -5.48 15.87 20.48
CA SER A 178 -6.13 16.68 19.44
C SER A 178 -5.19 17.20 18.35
N SER A 179 -4.43 16.33 17.69
CA SER A 179 -3.86 16.64 16.37
C SER A 179 -3.94 15.45 15.41
N GLY A 180 -5.15 15.08 15.00
CA GLY A 180 -5.38 14.28 13.78
C GLY A 180 -4.73 12.88 13.70
N ALA A 181 -4.22 12.33 14.80
CA ALA A 181 -3.74 10.96 14.86
C ALA A 181 -4.92 9.99 15.07
N PRO A 182 -4.89 8.77 14.50
CA PRO A 182 -5.95 7.80 14.72
C PRO A 182 -6.09 7.50 16.21
N ALA A 183 -7.34 7.35 16.64
CA ALA A 183 -7.73 7.11 18.02
C ALA A 183 -6.85 6.04 18.70
N ARG A 184 -6.51 6.29 19.96
CA ARG A 184 -5.81 5.35 20.84
C ARG A 184 -6.51 3.98 20.78
N PRO A 185 -5.78 2.84 20.65
CA PRO A 185 -6.42 1.54 20.79
C PRO A 185 -7.08 1.44 22.17
N PRO A 186 -8.22 0.73 22.28
CA PRO A 186 -8.96 0.66 23.53
C PRO A 186 -8.06 0.18 24.68
N SER A 187 -8.31 0.74 25.85
CA SER A 187 -7.52 0.47 27.05
C SER A 187 -7.43 -1.03 27.33
N PRO A 188 -6.26 -1.54 27.75
CA PRO A 188 -6.13 -2.95 28.13
C PRO A 188 -7.03 -3.27 29.34
N PRO A 189 -7.41 -4.54 29.52
CA PRO A 189 -8.34 -4.95 30.57
C PRO A 189 -7.82 -4.61 31.99
N PRO A 190 -8.72 -4.52 32.99
CA PRO A 190 -8.37 -4.12 34.35
C PRO A 190 -7.32 -5.06 34.95
N GLY A 191 -6.12 -4.54 35.20
CA GLY A 191 -4.98 -5.29 35.74
C GLY A 191 -3.69 -5.10 34.97
N GLU A 192 -3.78 -4.72 33.70
CA GLU A 192 -2.64 -4.31 32.90
C GLU A 192 -2.52 -2.78 33.01
N ARG A 193 -1.57 -2.29 33.81
CA ARG A 193 -1.24 -0.86 33.76
C ARG A 193 -0.85 -0.58 32.32
N ALA A 194 -1.62 0.27 31.63
CA ALA A 194 -1.14 0.90 30.42
C ALA A 194 0.23 1.48 30.77
N GLY A 195 1.29 0.83 30.30
CA GLY A 195 2.63 1.33 30.49
C GLY A 195 2.60 2.71 29.85
N VAL A 196 2.60 3.75 30.69
CA VAL A 196 3.03 5.07 30.25
C VAL A 196 4.43 4.77 29.73
N SER A 197 4.52 4.68 28.41
CA SER A 197 5.79 4.47 27.73
C SER A 197 6.74 5.49 28.33
N GLY A 198 7.81 5.00 28.99
CA GLY A 198 8.68 5.80 29.84
C GLY A 198 9.48 6.89 29.11
N HIS A 199 9.09 7.25 27.89
CA HIS A 199 9.68 8.33 27.12
C HIS A 199 9.06 9.66 27.56
N LEU A 200 9.72 10.28 28.53
CA LEU A 200 9.47 11.67 28.90
C LEU A 200 9.76 12.57 27.68
N PRO A 201 8.93 13.61 27.43
CA PRO A 201 9.19 14.59 26.38
C PRO A 201 10.60 15.18 26.53
N ARG A 202 11.36 15.26 25.44
CA ARG A 202 12.68 15.91 25.40
C ARG A 202 12.53 17.35 24.93
N ASP A 203 13.22 18.26 25.60
CA ASP A 203 13.29 19.65 25.17
C ASP A 203 14.10 19.74 23.86
N VAL A 204 13.57 20.48 22.89
CA VAL A 204 14.22 20.69 21.59
C VAL A 204 14.81 22.10 21.52
N ALA A 205 14.00 23.12 21.79
CA ALA A 205 14.41 24.51 21.74
C ALA A 205 13.49 25.40 22.59
N LEU A 206 14.05 26.51 23.09
CA LEU A 206 13.29 27.64 23.62
C LEU A 206 13.41 28.80 22.62
N LEU A 207 12.27 29.27 22.11
CA LEU A 207 12.21 30.36 21.14
C LEU A 207 11.49 31.56 21.75
N ALA A 208 12.06 32.75 21.58
CA ALA A 208 11.42 34.01 21.88
C ALA A 208 11.32 34.82 20.58
N VAL A 209 10.09 35.17 20.19
CA VAL A 209 9.82 35.89 18.94
C VAL A 209 9.10 37.18 19.28
N ARG A 210 9.53 38.30 18.68
CA ARG A 210 8.80 39.57 18.80
C ARG A 210 7.50 39.42 18.02
N HIS A 211 6.37 39.37 18.72
CA HIS A 211 5.06 39.46 18.08
C HIS A 211 4.89 40.88 17.53
N GLY A 212 4.58 41.00 16.24
CA GLY A 212 4.48 42.29 15.56
C GLY A 212 3.43 43.20 16.20
N GLY A 213 3.82 44.45 16.47
CA GLY A 213 2.85 45.55 16.50
C GLY A 213 2.44 45.87 15.06
N ALA A 214 1.18 46.23 14.86
CA ALA A 214 0.77 46.92 13.64
C ALA A 214 1.74 48.10 13.35
N PRO A 215 1.98 48.43 12.07
CA PRO A 215 2.92 49.49 11.68
C PRO A 215 2.61 50.84 12.35
#